data_AF-A0AA39E0D8-F1
#
_entry.id   AF-A0AA39E0D8-F1
#
_cell.length_a   1.000
_cell.length_b   1.000
_cell.length_c   1.000
_cell.angle_alpha   90.00
_cell.angle_beta   90.00
_cell.angle_gamma   90.00
#
_symmetry.space_group_name_H-M   'P 1'
#
loop_
_entity.id
_entity.type
_entity.pdbx_description
1 polymer ?
#
loop_
_entity_poly.entity_id
_entity_poly.type
_entity_poly.pdbx_seq_one_letter_code
_entity_poly.pdbx_strand_id
1 'polypeptide(L)'
;MWKLGTLTNKTCIAFFFQVGDEQKVQPGSAFFIQFITRYLHGNMGMRKRVTTVARRWVGKHSPEIAAGFDQEAAASVMARLAIHRAETCYARDVIRWLDNELIRFASKFGDYIQEDPSSFRLSANFSLYPQFMYHLRRSQFIDIFNSSPDETAFFRLMLNREGVVGSVIMIQPTLFQYSFDGPPVPVLLDVRSISPDVILLFDSYFYVVIHYGSQIAQWRKLGYDRDPNNENLRKLLEAPELDAEQVVAERIPVPKLIKCDQHSSQARFLLAKLNPSVTQHSTHTDGMDIIFTDDFSLQVFIEHLQTLAVQG
;
A
#
# COMPACT_ATOMS: atom_id res chain seq x y z
N MET A 1 13.73 -27.87 6.26
CA MET A 1 12.95 -28.12 5.03
C MET A 1 11.50 -27.78 5.33
N TRP A 2 10.93 -26.76 4.68
CA TRP A 2 9.52 -26.37 4.87
C TRP A 2 8.58 -27.29 4.08
N LYS A 3 7.37 -27.49 4.60
CA LYS A 3 6.29 -28.23 3.95
C LYS A 3 5.02 -27.37 3.99
N LEU A 4 4.28 -27.34 2.89
CA LEU A 4 2.99 -26.65 2.81
C LEU A 4 1.92 -27.69 2.51
N GLY A 5 0.80 -27.65 3.23
CA GLY A 5 -0.34 -28.54 2.96
C GLY A 5 -1.01 -28.23 1.62
N THR A 6 -0.99 -26.97 1.19
CA THR A 6 -1.54 -26.52 -0.09
C THR A 6 -0.79 -25.27 -0.55
N LEU A 7 -0.66 -25.10 -1.87
CA LEU A 7 -0.12 -23.90 -2.49
C LEU A 7 -0.85 -23.63 -3.81
N THR A 8 -0.95 -22.36 -4.17
CA THR A 8 -1.55 -21.88 -5.43
C THR A 8 -0.53 -21.09 -6.23
N ASN A 9 -0.86 -20.71 -7.46
CA ASN A 9 -0.06 -19.78 -8.27
C ASN A 9 0.04 -18.36 -7.67
N LYS A 10 -0.78 -18.03 -6.67
CA LYS A 10 -0.75 -16.75 -5.93
C LYS A 10 0.02 -16.84 -4.60
N THR A 11 0.43 -18.04 -4.18
CA THR A 11 1.13 -18.20 -2.90
C THR A 11 2.54 -17.63 -2.96
N CYS A 12 2.83 -16.61 -2.14
CA CYS A 12 4.12 -15.95 -2.05
C CYS A 12 4.78 -16.15 -0.68
N ILE A 13 6.02 -16.65 -0.67
CA ILE A 13 6.80 -16.91 0.55
C ILE A 13 7.98 -15.95 0.62
N ALA A 14 8.14 -15.28 1.75
CA ALA A 14 9.31 -14.44 2.03
C ALA A 14 10.44 -15.31 2.61
N PHE A 15 11.63 -15.23 2.00
CA PHE A 15 12.84 -15.89 2.48
C PHE A 15 13.84 -14.82 2.93
N PHE A 16 14.31 -14.92 4.17
CA PHE A 16 15.31 -14.03 4.73
C PHE A 16 16.68 -14.69 4.65
N PHE A 17 17.66 -13.97 4.12
CA PHE A 17 19.03 -14.44 3.95
C PHE A 17 19.96 -13.59 4.81
N GLN A 18 20.96 -14.22 5.40
CA GLN A 18 22.04 -13.55 6.11
C GLN A 18 23.33 -13.67 5.29
N VAL A 19 24.03 -12.56 5.11
CA VAL A 19 25.36 -12.55 4.49
C VAL A 19 26.37 -13.00 5.55
N GLY A 20 27.20 -14.00 5.24
CA GLY A 20 28.23 -14.50 6.16
C GLY A 20 29.46 -13.59 6.24
N ASP A 21 30.13 -13.57 7.39
CA ASP A 21 31.21 -12.62 7.72
C ASP A 21 32.51 -12.81 6.90
N GLU A 22 32.74 -13.97 6.30
CA GLU A 22 34.05 -14.36 5.73
C GLU A 22 34.22 -14.12 4.22
N GLN A 23 33.36 -13.33 3.58
CA GLN A 23 33.48 -13.14 2.13
C GLN A 23 34.51 -12.07 1.77
N LYS A 24 35.71 -12.52 1.40
CA LYS A 24 36.57 -11.75 0.48
C LYS A 24 35.85 -11.66 -0.87
N VAL A 25 35.05 -10.61 -1.05
CA VAL A 25 34.30 -10.33 -2.27
C VAL A 25 35.30 -10.24 -3.43
N GLN A 26 35.32 -11.26 -4.29
CA GLN A 26 36.05 -11.18 -5.56
C GLN A 26 35.24 -10.28 -6.51
N PRO A 27 35.84 -9.23 -7.11
CA PRO A 27 35.15 -8.38 -8.06
C PRO A 27 34.51 -9.18 -9.19
N GLY A 28 33.22 -8.98 -9.44
CA GLY A 28 32.48 -9.68 -10.49
C GLY A 28 31.99 -11.08 -10.13
N SER A 29 32.27 -11.59 -8.93
CA SER A 29 31.71 -12.87 -8.46
C SER A 29 30.21 -12.76 -8.20
N ALA A 30 29.49 -13.83 -8.48
CA ALA A 30 28.05 -13.94 -8.24
C ALA A 30 27.76 -15.01 -7.18
N PHE A 31 26.69 -14.81 -6.41
CA PHE A 31 26.08 -15.85 -5.61
C PHE A 31 24.79 -16.33 -6.25
N PHE A 32 24.45 -17.58 -5.94
CA PHE A 32 23.29 -18.26 -6.48
C PHE A 32 22.36 -18.67 -5.35
N ILE A 33 21.07 -18.47 -5.57
CA ILE A 33 20.02 -19.00 -4.71
C ILE A 33 19.15 -19.89 -5.60
N GLN A 34 18.97 -21.15 -5.18
CA GLN A 34 18.13 -22.10 -5.89
C GLN A 34 16.95 -22.52 -5.00
N PHE A 35 15.75 -22.26 -5.49
CA PHE A 35 14.50 -22.71 -4.89
C PHE A 35 14.03 -23.98 -5.61
N ILE A 36 13.85 -25.05 -4.86
CA ILE A 36 13.34 -26.33 -5.38
C ILE A 36 12.02 -26.65 -4.68
N THR A 37 10.92 -26.51 -5.40
CA THR A 37 9.58 -26.86 -4.90
C THR A 37 9.12 -28.17 -5.53
N ARG A 38 9.00 -29.22 -4.71
CA ARG A 38 8.39 -30.49 -5.11
C ARG A 38 6.93 -30.48 -4.65
N TYR A 39 5.99 -30.75 -5.56
CA TYR A 39 4.57 -30.68 -5.26
C TYR A 39 3.75 -31.67 -6.10
N LEU A 40 2.59 -32.05 -5.57
CA LEU A 40 1.57 -32.80 -6.31
C LEU A 40 0.74 -31.81 -7.12
N HIS A 41 0.73 -31.95 -8.45
CA HIS A 41 -0.09 -31.11 -9.31
C HIS A 41 -1.55 -31.62 -9.31
N GLY A 42 -2.52 -30.79 -9.72
CA GLY A 42 -3.96 -31.13 -9.66
C GLY A 42 -4.37 -32.40 -10.43
N ASN A 43 -3.53 -32.86 -11.37
CA ASN A 43 -3.70 -34.13 -12.07
C ASN A 43 -3.02 -35.33 -11.36
N MET A 44 -2.71 -35.17 -10.07
CA MET A 44 -1.95 -36.13 -9.24
C MET A 44 -0.55 -36.47 -9.74
N GLY A 45 -0.03 -35.74 -10.74
CA GLY A 45 1.34 -35.88 -11.21
C GLY A 45 2.32 -35.20 -10.26
N MET A 46 3.40 -35.91 -9.89
CA MET A 46 4.46 -35.30 -9.09
C MET A 46 5.29 -34.34 -9.97
N ARG A 47 5.37 -33.07 -9.57
CA ARG A 47 6.13 -32.04 -10.29
C ARG A 47 7.25 -31.47 -9.42
N LYS A 48 8.26 -30.92 -10.08
CA LYS A 48 9.37 -30.19 -9.46
C LYS A 48 9.53 -28.86 -10.19
N ARG A 49 9.36 -27.75 -9.48
CA ARG A 49 9.70 -26.41 -9.97
C ARG A 49 11.06 -26.03 -9.42
N VAL A 50 11.98 -25.64 -10.29
CA VAL A 50 13.32 -25.17 -9.92
C VAL A 50 13.48 -23.74 -10.42
N THR A 51 13.78 -22.83 -9.52
CA THR A 51 14.09 -21.43 -9.84
C THR A 51 15.48 -21.13 -9.32
N THR A 52 16.40 -20.75 -10.21
CA THR A 52 17.75 -20.31 -9.83
C THR A 52 17.89 -18.83 -10.15
N VAL A 53 18.27 -18.05 -9.14
CA VAL A 53 18.59 -16.63 -9.29
C VAL A 53 20.06 -16.40 -8.98
N ALA A 54 20.68 -15.51 -9.73
CA ALA A 54 22.05 -15.06 -9.49
C ALA A 54 22.04 -13.56 -9.17
N ARG A 55 22.92 -13.15 -8.26
CA ARG A 55 23.18 -11.75 -7.90
C ARG A 55 24.66 -11.55 -7.71
N ARG A 56 25.16 -10.34 -8.00
CA ARG A 56 26.57 -10.00 -7.88
C ARG A 56 26.91 -9.64 -6.43
N TRP A 57 28.10 -10.01 -5.99
CA TRP A 57 28.68 -9.44 -4.79
C TRP A 57 29.17 -8.03 -5.07
N VAL A 58 28.88 -7.11 -4.15
CA VAL A 58 29.33 -5.72 -4.20
C VAL A 58 29.96 -5.34 -2.87
N GLY A 59 30.90 -4.40 -2.89
CA GLY A 59 31.51 -3.87 -1.67
C GLY A 59 30.50 -3.14 -0.78
N LYS A 60 30.78 -3.07 0.54
CA LYS A 60 29.88 -2.52 1.57
C LYS A 60 29.34 -1.11 1.29
N HIS A 61 30.10 -0.28 0.56
CA HIS A 61 29.76 1.10 0.22
C HIS A 61 29.50 1.28 -1.28
N SER A 62 29.22 0.21 -2.02
CA SER A 62 28.93 0.30 -3.45
C SER A 62 27.60 1.02 -3.68
N PRO A 63 27.53 1.99 -4.62
CA PRO A 63 26.27 2.63 -5.01
C PRO A 63 25.27 1.63 -5.62
N GLU A 64 25.75 0.48 -6.11
CA GLU A 64 24.88 -0.61 -6.59
C GLU A 64 23.95 -1.17 -5.52
N ILE A 65 24.30 -1.05 -4.23
CA ILE A 65 23.42 -1.45 -3.12
C ILE A 65 22.16 -0.57 -3.10
N ALA A 66 22.35 0.74 -3.20
CA ALA A 66 21.24 1.70 -3.22
C ALA A 66 20.44 1.58 -4.53
N ALA A 67 21.11 1.43 -5.66
CA ALA A 67 20.47 1.24 -6.96
C ALA A 67 19.66 -0.06 -7.05
N GLY A 68 20.06 -1.10 -6.30
CA GLY A 68 19.38 -2.40 -6.26
C GLY A 68 18.22 -2.49 -5.26
N PHE A 69 17.89 -1.41 -4.55
CA PHE A 69 16.78 -1.41 -3.59
C PHE A 69 15.43 -1.38 -4.30
N ASP A 70 14.57 -2.32 -3.94
CA ASP A 70 13.18 -2.40 -4.41
C ASP A 70 12.26 -2.00 -3.25
N GLN A 71 11.75 -0.77 -3.30
CA GLN A 71 10.92 -0.20 -2.23
C GLN A 71 9.57 -0.90 -2.04
N GLU A 72 8.98 -1.44 -3.10
CA GLU A 72 7.71 -2.16 -3.03
C GLU A 72 7.90 -3.53 -2.38
N ALA A 73 8.94 -4.27 -2.81
CA ALA A 73 9.30 -5.54 -2.20
C ALA A 73 9.73 -5.35 -0.72
N ALA A 74 10.49 -4.29 -0.42
CA ALA A 74 10.87 -3.95 0.94
C ALA A 74 9.66 -3.64 1.81
N ALA A 75 8.70 -2.84 1.32
CA ALA A 75 7.47 -2.54 2.04
C ALA A 75 6.62 -3.81 2.32
N SER A 76 6.46 -4.69 1.32
CA SER A 76 5.77 -5.97 1.49
C SER A 76 6.44 -6.85 2.55
N VAL A 77 7.78 -6.97 2.50
CA VAL A 77 8.54 -7.76 3.49
C VAL A 77 8.47 -7.15 4.89
N MET A 78 8.58 -5.82 5.01
CA MET A 78 8.46 -5.12 6.28
C MET A 78 7.08 -5.27 6.90
N ALA A 79 6.02 -5.25 6.09
CA ALA A 79 4.68 -5.51 6.58
C ALA A 79 4.52 -6.93 7.15
N ARG A 80 5.14 -7.94 6.52
CA ARG A 80 5.16 -9.31 7.06
C ARG A 80 5.92 -9.41 8.38
N LEU A 81 7.07 -8.72 8.49
CA LEU A 81 7.82 -8.63 9.75
C LEU A 81 7.03 -7.91 10.85
N ALA A 82 6.31 -6.83 10.50
CA ALA A 82 5.47 -6.09 11.42
C ALA A 82 4.32 -6.95 11.94
N ILE A 83 3.64 -7.71 11.07
CA ILE A 83 2.59 -8.65 11.46
C ILE A 83 3.15 -9.74 12.37
N HIS A 84 4.30 -10.32 12.04
CA HIS A 84 4.91 -11.35 12.86
C HIS A 84 5.25 -10.82 14.26
N ARG A 85 5.78 -9.60 14.36
CA ARG A 85 5.98 -8.93 15.67
C ARG A 85 4.67 -8.68 16.40
N ALA A 86 3.61 -8.32 15.67
CA ALA A 86 2.28 -8.08 16.23
C ALA A 86 1.56 -9.36 16.71
N GLU A 87 2.17 -10.54 16.57
CA GLU A 87 1.71 -11.78 17.23
C GLU A 87 2.07 -11.80 18.71
N THR A 88 3.16 -11.13 19.10
CA THR A 88 3.70 -11.16 20.47
C THR A 88 3.82 -9.79 21.13
N CYS A 89 3.70 -8.71 20.36
CA CYS A 89 3.89 -7.34 20.84
C CYS A 89 2.62 -6.51 20.65
N TYR A 90 2.44 -5.49 21.49
CA TYR A 90 1.36 -4.53 21.33
C TYR A 90 1.58 -3.62 20.12
N ALA A 91 0.49 -3.13 19.53
CA ALA A 91 0.53 -2.27 18.33
C ALA A 91 1.51 -1.09 18.47
N ARG A 92 1.50 -0.40 19.62
CA ARG A 92 2.42 0.72 19.91
C ARG A 92 3.89 0.33 19.79
N ASP A 93 4.27 -0.85 20.26
CA ASP A 93 5.66 -1.32 20.23
C ASP A 93 6.08 -1.68 18.80
N VAL A 94 5.16 -2.27 18.03
CA VAL A 94 5.38 -2.59 16.61
C VAL A 94 5.54 -1.30 15.79
N ILE A 95 4.68 -0.30 16.02
CA ILE A 95 4.77 1.02 15.38
C ILE A 95 6.10 1.69 15.73
N ARG A 96 6.49 1.72 17.01
CA ARG A 96 7.76 2.31 17.43
C ARG A 96 8.95 1.60 16.78
N TRP A 97 8.90 0.27 16.66
CA TRP A 97 9.92 -0.48 15.94
C TRP A 97 9.98 -0.08 14.47
N LEU A 98 8.82 0.01 13.79
CA LEU A 98 8.75 0.40 12.39
C LEU A 98 9.30 1.81 12.15
N ASP A 99 8.90 2.77 13.00
CA ASP A 99 9.37 4.15 12.96
C ASP A 99 10.90 4.22 13.17
N ASN A 100 11.44 3.46 14.13
CA ASN A 100 12.88 3.40 14.38
C ASN A 100 13.67 2.82 13.19
N GLU A 101 13.18 1.75 12.55
CA GLU A 101 13.83 1.19 11.36
C GLU A 101 13.75 2.16 10.17
N LEU A 102 12.64 2.90 10.02
CA LEU A 102 12.49 3.91 8.99
C LEU A 102 13.44 5.10 9.20
N ILE A 103 13.61 5.57 10.44
CA ILE A 103 14.58 6.63 10.77
C ILE A 103 16.00 6.18 10.41
N ARG A 104 16.40 4.97 10.82
CA ARG A 104 17.73 4.42 10.47
C ARG A 104 17.93 4.31 8.96
N PHE A 105 16.88 3.89 8.24
CA PHE A 105 16.91 3.84 6.79
C PHE A 105 17.09 5.25 6.19
N ALA A 106 16.30 6.22 6.63
CA ALA A 106 16.36 7.60 6.17
C ALA A 106 17.72 8.27 6.46
N SER A 107 18.26 8.12 7.67
CA SER A 107 19.60 8.62 8.02
C SER A 107 20.69 7.97 7.19
N LYS A 108 20.55 6.69 6.82
CA LYS A 108 21.58 5.96 6.08
C LYS A 108 21.57 6.24 4.57
N PHE A 109 20.40 6.43 3.98
CA PHE A 109 20.21 6.49 2.53
C PHE A 109 19.71 7.84 2.01
N GLY A 110 19.38 8.77 2.91
CA GLY A 110 19.03 10.15 2.56
C GLY A 110 20.27 11.01 2.33
N ASP A 111 20.14 11.96 1.41
CA ASP A 111 21.12 13.04 1.21
C ASP A 111 20.67 14.25 2.04
N TYR A 112 21.53 14.74 2.93
CA TYR A 112 21.22 15.87 3.80
C TYR A 112 22.48 16.56 4.34
N ILE A 113 22.29 17.79 4.80
CA ILE A 113 23.21 18.53 5.66
C ILE A 113 22.80 18.22 7.11
N GLN A 114 23.77 17.85 7.94
CA GLN A 114 23.54 17.53 9.35
C GLN A 114 22.86 18.69 10.08
N GLU A 115 21.88 18.38 10.92
CA GLU A 115 21.05 19.35 11.65
C GLU A 115 20.20 20.30 10.77
N ASP A 116 20.11 20.09 9.45
CA ASP A 116 19.23 20.86 8.55
C ASP A 116 18.16 19.96 7.90
N PRO A 117 16.95 19.86 8.49
CA PRO A 117 15.87 19.04 7.94
C PRO A 117 15.43 19.46 6.54
N SER A 118 15.56 20.74 6.19
CA SER A 118 15.10 21.28 4.90
C SER A 118 15.91 20.78 3.71
N SER A 119 17.16 20.36 3.98
CA SER A 119 18.08 19.79 3.01
C SER A 119 17.78 18.33 2.65
N PHE A 120 17.00 17.61 3.47
CA PHE A 120 16.82 16.17 3.35
C PHE A 120 16.14 15.77 2.04
N ARG A 121 16.77 14.86 1.28
CA ARG A 121 16.22 14.30 0.05
C ARG A 121 16.42 12.79 0.01
N LEU A 122 15.46 12.09 -0.60
CA LEU A 122 15.58 10.68 -0.96
C LEU A 122 15.57 10.54 -2.48
N SER A 123 16.38 9.62 -3.00
CA SER A 123 16.34 9.26 -4.41
C SER A 123 15.02 8.57 -4.78
N ALA A 124 14.69 8.55 -6.07
CA ALA A 124 13.43 7.98 -6.58
C ALA A 124 13.22 6.50 -6.18
N ASN A 125 14.29 5.73 -6.02
CA ASN A 125 14.23 4.33 -5.59
C ASN A 125 13.79 4.16 -4.13
N PHE A 126 13.86 5.24 -3.33
CA PHE A 126 13.54 5.23 -1.91
C PHE A 126 12.34 6.11 -1.54
N SER A 127 11.94 7.02 -2.42
CA SER A 127 11.03 8.12 -2.06
C SER A 127 9.61 7.68 -1.68
N LEU A 128 9.14 6.51 -2.14
CA LEU A 128 7.82 5.98 -1.77
C LEU A 128 7.87 5.14 -0.48
N TYR A 129 9.06 4.67 -0.08
CA TYR A 129 9.19 3.80 1.09
C TYR A 129 8.68 4.44 2.40
N PRO A 130 8.98 5.72 2.72
CA PRO A 130 8.37 6.39 3.86
C PRO A 130 6.84 6.46 3.80
N GLN A 131 6.28 6.68 2.61
CA GLN A 131 4.83 6.72 2.41
C GLN A 131 4.20 5.34 2.67
N PHE A 132 4.83 4.25 2.22
CA PHE A 132 4.38 2.91 2.56
C PHE A 132 4.40 2.66 4.08
N MET A 133 5.45 3.10 4.78
CA MET A 133 5.53 2.93 6.23
C MET A 133 4.47 3.77 6.97
N TYR A 134 4.16 4.96 6.47
CA TYR A 134 3.07 5.80 6.96
C TYR A 134 1.70 5.12 6.86
N HIS A 135 1.39 4.49 5.72
CA HIS A 135 0.12 3.78 5.59
C HIS A 135 0.12 2.45 6.36
N LEU A 136 1.25 1.72 6.38
CA LEU A 136 1.39 0.47 7.12
C LEU A 136 1.15 0.65 8.62
N ARG A 137 1.76 1.66 9.26
CA ARG A 137 1.61 1.89 10.72
C ARG A 137 0.19 2.23 11.16
N ARG A 138 -0.62 2.80 10.26
CA ARG A 138 -2.04 3.15 10.48
C ARG A 138 -3.01 2.07 9.94
N SER A 139 -2.47 0.99 9.36
CA SER A 139 -3.28 -0.05 8.75
C SER A 139 -3.89 -0.98 9.81
N GLN A 140 -4.98 -1.64 9.41
CA GLN A 140 -5.68 -2.66 10.21
C GLN A 140 -4.84 -3.91 10.50
N PHE A 141 -3.64 -4.01 9.91
CA PHE A 141 -2.70 -5.09 10.22
C PHE A 141 -2.03 -4.88 11.58
N ILE A 142 -1.82 -3.61 11.98
CA ILE A 142 -1.10 -3.21 13.19
C ILE A 142 -2.05 -2.55 14.19
N ASP A 143 -2.77 -1.51 13.77
CA ASP A 143 -3.80 -0.87 14.58
C ASP A 143 -5.13 -1.59 14.39
N ILE A 144 -5.44 -2.49 15.32
CA ILE A 144 -6.60 -3.39 15.25
C ILE A 144 -7.85 -2.79 15.88
N PHE A 145 -7.83 -1.51 16.28
CA PHE A 145 -9.03 -0.86 16.78
C PHE A 145 -10.17 -0.95 15.75
N ASN A 146 -11.40 -1.17 16.22
CA ASN A 146 -12.58 -1.36 15.37
C ASN A 146 -12.51 -2.57 14.41
N SER A 147 -11.65 -3.56 14.69
CA SER A 147 -11.64 -4.86 14.01
C SER A 147 -11.82 -5.99 15.03
N SER A 148 -12.57 -7.03 14.66
CA SER A 148 -12.63 -8.25 15.47
C SER A 148 -11.32 -9.06 15.38
N PRO A 149 -11.06 -9.96 16.35
CA PRO A 149 -9.91 -10.87 16.27
C PRO A 149 -9.89 -11.70 14.98
N ASP A 150 -11.05 -12.17 14.54
CA ASP A 150 -11.18 -13.00 13.33
C ASP A 150 -10.92 -12.20 12.05
N GLU A 151 -11.41 -10.96 11.95
CA GLU A 151 -11.09 -10.06 10.84
C GLU A 151 -9.59 -9.76 10.79
N THR A 152 -8.99 -9.48 11.94
CA THR A 152 -7.55 -9.23 12.06
C THR A 152 -6.75 -10.45 11.59
N ALA A 153 -7.13 -11.65 12.03
CA ALA A 153 -6.50 -12.89 11.61
C ALA A 153 -6.63 -13.11 10.10
N PHE A 154 -7.81 -12.85 9.53
CA PHE A 154 -8.06 -12.93 8.10
C PHE A 154 -7.20 -11.95 7.30
N PHE A 155 -7.14 -10.68 7.68
CA PHE A 155 -6.32 -9.68 6.99
C PHE A 155 -4.83 -10.05 7.04
N ARG A 156 -4.33 -10.44 8.21
CA ARG A 156 -2.93 -10.86 8.40
C ARG A 156 -2.59 -12.12 7.59
N LEU A 157 -3.50 -13.09 7.54
CA LEU A 157 -3.36 -14.30 6.71
C LEU A 157 -3.21 -13.92 5.24
N MET A 158 -4.05 -13.02 4.74
CA MET A 158 -4.02 -12.60 3.34
C MET A 158 -2.73 -11.86 2.99
N LEU A 159 -2.26 -10.93 3.83
CA LEU A 159 -0.99 -10.23 3.59
C LEU A 159 0.22 -11.18 3.58
N ASN A 160 0.23 -12.19 4.45
CA ASN A 160 1.31 -13.18 4.50
C ASN A 160 1.33 -14.13 3.30
N ARG A 161 0.22 -14.26 2.56
CA ARG A 161 0.11 -15.14 1.39
C ARG A 161 0.31 -14.41 0.07
N GLU A 162 -0.03 -13.13 0.00
CA GLU A 162 -0.06 -12.37 -1.25
C GLU A 162 1.31 -11.93 -1.77
N GLY A 163 1.40 -11.74 -3.09
CA GLY A 163 2.59 -11.21 -3.75
C GLY A 163 2.86 -9.73 -3.43
N VAL A 164 3.94 -9.19 -3.98
CA VAL A 164 4.37 -7.79 -3.77
C VAL A 164 3.25 -6.81 -4.16
N VAL A 165 2.70 -6.93 -5.37
CA VAL A 165 1.63 -6.05 -5.86
C VAL A 165 0.41 -6.07 -4.94
N GLY A 166 -0.09 -7.26 -4.57
CA GLY A 166 -1.23 -7.40 -3.67
C GLY A 166 -0.95 -6.84 -2.27
N SER A 167 0.27 -7.05 -1.76
CA SER A 167 0.70 -6.51 -0.48
C SER A 167 0.79 -4.99 -0.50
N VAL A 168 1.30 -4.38 -1.57
CA VAL A 168 1.38 -2.92 -1.69
C VAL A 168 -0.01 -2.32 -1.73
N ILE A 169 -0.96 -2.88 -2.49
CA ILE A 169 -2.37 -2.42 -2.51
C ILE A 169 -3.01 -2.55 -1.11
N MET A 170 -2.70 -3.61 -0.37
CA MET A 170 -3.16 -3.79 1.01
C MET A 170 -2.59 -2.73 1.97
N ILE A 171 -1.32 -2.35 1.80
CA ILE A 171 -0.62 -1.38 2.64
C ILE A 171 -1.08 0.04 2.31
N GLN A 172 -0.99 0.41 1.04
CA GLN A 172 -1.38 1.70 0.49
C GLN A 172 -2.40 1.45 -0.64
N PRO A 173 -3.70 1.56 -0.32
CA PRO A 173 -4.77 1.45 -1.30
C PRO A 173 -4.58 2.40 -2.49
N THR A 174 -5.13 2.00 -3.63
CA THR A 174 -5.15 2.84 -4.83
C THR A 174 -6.43 3.66 -4.90
N LEU A 175 -6.34 4.84 -5.52
CA LEU A 175 -7.46 5.75 -5.72
C LEU A 175 -7.40 6.31 -7.15
N PHE A 176 -8.45 6.06 -7.94
CA PHE A 176 -8.60 6.60 -9.29
C PHE A 176 -9.75 7.60 -9.32
N GLN A 177 -9.56 8.71 -10.02
CA GLN A 177 -10.57 9.72 -10.25
C GLN A 177 -11.10 9.64 -11.67
N TYR A 178 -12.42 9.71 -11.79
CA TYR A 178 -13.18 9.77 -13.03
C TYR A 178 -13.90 11.12 -13.06
N SER A 179 -13.66 11.91 -14.11
CA SER A 179 -14.35 13.18 -14.36
C SER A 179 -14.72 13.29 -15.84
N PHE A 180 -15.37 14.39 -16.23
CA PHE A 180 -15.65 14.68 -17.63
C PHE A 180 -14.41 15.08 -18.43
N ASP A 181 -13.28 15.38 -17.77
CA ASP A 181 -12.10 15.98 -18.37
C ASP A 181 -11.13 14.97 -19.00
N GLY A 182 -11.47 13.68 -19.01
CA GLY A 182 -10.65 12.68 -19.67
C GLY A 182 -10.76 11.27 -19.09
N PRO A 183 -9.79 10.39 -19.41
CA PRO A 183 -9.75 9.03 -18.89
C PRO A 183 -9.46 9.02 -17.38
N PRO A 184 -9.67 7.87 -16.70
CA PRO A 184 -9.41 7.75 -15.27
C PRO A 184 -7.95 8.05 -14.93
N VAL A 185 -7.71 8.84 -13.89
CA VAL A 185 -6.36 9.23 -13.44
C VAL A 185 -6.10 8.78 -12.01
N PRO A 186 -4.89 8.27 -11.68
CA PRO A 186 -4.54 7.99 -10.30
C PRO A 186 -4.40 9.29 -9.52
N VAL A 187 -5.00 9.35 -8.34
CA VAL A 187 -4.96 10.50 -7.43
C VAL A 187 -4.38 10.11 -6.07
N LEU A 188 -3.95 11.11 -5.30
CA LEU A 188 -3.41 10.86 -3.96
C LEU A 188 -4.49 10.27 -3.05
N LEU A 189 -4.08 9.33 -2.19
CA LEU A 189 -4.95 8.78 -1.15
C LEU A 189 -5.12 9.79 -0.01
N ASP A 190 -5.81 10.89 -0.31
CA ASP A 190 -5.91 12.09 0.51
C ASP A 190 -7.34 12.64 0.47
N VAL A 191 -7.79 13.28 1.56
CA VAL A 191 -9.10 13.94 1.62
C VAL A 191 -9.29 14.99 0.53
N ARG A 192 -8.21 15.65 0.09
CA ARG A 192 -8.23 16.65 -0.99
C ARG A 192 -8.64 16.09 -2.34
N SER A 193 -8.58 14.77 -2.52
CA SER A 193 -9.01 14.11 -3.75
C SER A 193 -10.54 13.95 -3.82
N ILE A 194 -11.28 14.24 -2.75
CA ILE A 194 -12.74 14.22 -2.77
C ILE A 194 -13.25 15.56 -3.32
N SER A 195 -14.06 15.48 -4.37
CA SER A 195 -14.73 16.63 -4.97
C SER A 195 -16.19 16.29 -5.31
N PRO A 196 -17.13 17.26 -5.28
CA PRO A 196 -18.54 17.05 -5.63
C PRO A 196 -18.78 16.51 -7.05
N ASP A 197 -17.91 16.85 -7.98
CA ASP A 197 -18.07 16.68 -9.44
C ASP A 197 -17.29 15.49 -10.02
N VAL A 198 -16.70 14.64 -9.16
CA VAL A 198 -15.91 13.48 -9.58
C VAL A 198 -16.44 12.18 -9.00
N ILE A 199 -16.08 11.06 -9.62
CA ILE A 199 -16.27 9.71 -9.06
C ILE A 199 -14.91 9.15 -8.70
N LEU A 200 -14.79 8.51 -7.54
CA LEU A 200 -13.56 7.86 -7.11
C LEU A 200 -13.74 6.35 -7.09
N LEU A 201 -12.79 5.61 -7.68
CA LEU A 201 -12.64 4.17 -7.51
C LEU A 201 -11.48 3.90 -6.56
N PHE A 202 -11.82 3.41 -5.37
CA PHE A 202 -10.88 3.07 -4.31
C PHE A 202 -10.72 1.55 -4.22
N ASP A 203 -9.48 1.08 -4.20
CA ASP A 203 -9.16 -0.33 -4.06
C ASP A 203 -8.13 -0.56 -2.96
N SER A 204 -8.57 -1.24 -1.89
CA SER A 204 -7.77 -1.59 -0.71
C SER A 204 -7.46 -3.08 -0.59
N TYR A 205 -7.51 -3.80 -1.71
CA TYR A 205 -7.49 -5.26 -1.77
C TYR A 205 -8.78 -5.92 -1.23
N PHE A 206 -9.18 -5.61 0.01
CA PHE A 206 -10.36 -6.23 0.65
C PHE A 206 -11.68 -5.54 0.31
N TYR A 207 -11.62 -4.23 0.03
CA TYR A 207 -12.77 -3.42 -0.35
C TYR A 207 -12.48 -2.71 -1.67
N VAL A 208 -13.47 -2.75 -2.56
CA VAL A 208 -13.54 -1.92 -3.76
C VAL A 208 -14.70 -0.95 -3.55
N VAL A 209 -14.43 0.35 -3.54
CA VAL A 209 -15.43 1.39 -3.25
C VAL A 209 -15.55 2.32 -4.44
N ILE A 210 -16.76 2.42 -4.99
CA ILE A 210 -17.14 3.47 -5.94
C ILE A 210 -17.81 4.58 -5.14
N HIS A 211 -17.13 5.72 -5.03
CA HIS A 211 -17.59 6.89 -4.29
C HIS A 211 -18.02 7.99 -5.28
N TYR A 212 -19.31 8.32 -5.27
CA TYR A 212 -19.88 9.37 -6.11
C TYR A 212 -19.86 10.72 -5.39
N GLY A 213 -19.24 11.73 -5.98
CA GLY A 213 -19.32 13.11 -5.50
C GLY A 213 -20.76 13.60 -5.41
N SER A 214 -21.03 14.55 -4.51
CA SER A 214 -22.39 15.02 -4.20
C SER A 214 -23.14 15.57 -5.43
N GLN A 215 -22.46 16.25 -6.35
CA GLN A 215 -23.05 16.74 -7.58
C GLN A 215 -23.37 15.60 -8.56
N ILE A 216 -22.45 14.65 -8.73
CA ILE A 216 -22.69 13.44 -9.55
C ILE A 216 -23.89 12.64 -9.01
N ALA A 217 -23.93 12.43 -7.69
CA ALA A 217 -25.02 11.74 -7.02
C ALA A 217 -26.36 12.47 -7.22
N GLN A 218 -26.36 13.81 -7.18
CA GLN A 218 -27.54 14.62 -7.45
C GLN A 218 -28.03 14.45 -8.90
N TRP A 219 -27.14 14.52 -9.89
CA TRP A 219 -27.51 14.32 -11.30
C TRP A 219 -28.09 12.93 -11.57
N ARG A 220 -27.48 11.89 -10.98
CA ARG A 220 -28.02 10.52 -11.04
C ARG A 220 -29.41 10.43 -10.37
N LYS A 221 -29.62 11.10 -9.24
CA LYS A 221 -30.93 11.11 -8.55
C LYS A 221 -32.02 11.83 -9.36
N LEU A 222 -31.66 12.87 -10.11
CA LEU A 222 -32.56 13.57 -11.03
C LEU A 222 -32.83 12.78 -12.32
N GLY A 223 -32.15 11.63 -12.52
CA GLY A 223 -32.34 10.77 -13.68
C GLY A 223 -31.71 11.30 -14.96
N TYR A 224 -30.73 12.20 -14.86
CA TYR A 224 -30.06 12.78 -16.03
C TYR A 224 -29.30 11.72 -16.83
N ASP A 225 -28.86 10.63 -16.20
CA ASP A 225 -28.24 9.47 -16.85
C ASP A 225 -29.17 8.70 -17.81
N ARG A 226 -30.49 8.90 -17.69
CA ARG A 226 -31.52 8.26 -18.52
C ARG A 226 -31.93 9.13 -19.71
N ASP A 227 -31.57 10.41 -19.70
CA ASP A 227 -31.83 11.31 -20.82
C ASP A 227 -30.86 10.97 -21.97
N PRO A 228 -31.37 10.65 -23.19
CA PRO A 228 -30.52 10.42 -24.36
C PRO A 228 -29.55 11.57 -24.66
N ASN A 229 -29.87 12.80 -24.25
CA ASN A 229 -29.01 13.97 -24.45
C ASN A 229 -27.79 14.01 -23.51
N ASN A 230 -27.79 13.23 -22.43
CA ASN A 230 -26.76 13.20 -21.40
C ASN A 230 -25.92 11.91 -21.44
N GLU A 231 -25.60 11.43 -22.65
CA GLU A 231 -24.83 10.20 -22.85
C GLU A 231 -23.48 10.23 -22.11
N ASN A 232 -22.86 11.42 -21.99
CA ASN A 232 -21.59 11.60 -21.28
C ASN A 232 -21.69 11.24 -19.80
N LEU A 233 -22.78 11.62 -19.12
CA LEU A 233 -22.99 11.26 -17.71
C LEU A 233 -23.20 9.76 -17.56
N ARG A 234 -23.95 9.13 -18.48
CA ARG A 234 -24.13 7.67 -18.49
C ARG A 234 -22.78 6.95 -18.62
N LYS A 235 -21.94 7.37 -19.56
CA LYS A 235 -20.59 6.82 -19.76
C LYS A 235 -19.70 7.03 -18.53
N LEU A 236 -19.76 8.21 -17.90
CA LEU A 236 -19.00 8.51 -16.69
C LEU A 236 -19.41 7.59 -15.52
N LEU A 237 -20.70 7.30 -15.35
CA LEU A 237 -21.20 6.38 -14.32
C LEU A 237 -20.83 4.92 -14.61
N GLU A 238 -20.78 4.52 -15.89
CA GLU A 238 -20.48 3.14 -16.32
C GLU A 238 -18.98 2.80 -16.20
N ALA A 239 -18.08 3.75 -16.47
CA ALA A 239 -16.64 3.52 -16.46
C ALA A 239 -16.07 2.91 -15.15
N PRO A 240 -16.32 3.49 -13.95
CA PRO A 240 -15.80 2.91 -12.71
C PRO A 240 -16.45 1.58 -12.34
N GLU A 241 -17.65 1.28 -12.85
CA GLU A 241 -18.33 0.00 -12.64
C GLU A 241 -17.61 -1.12 -13.40
N LEU A 242 -17.24 -0.88 -14.66
CA LEU A 242 -16.48 -1.83 -15.47
C LEU A 242 -15.10 -2.14 -14.86
N ASP A 243 -14.39 -1.10 -14.42
CA ASP A 243 -13.08 -1.26 -13.79
C ASP A 243 -13.19 -1.99 -12.44
N ALA A 244 -14.22 -1.70 -11.65
CA ALA A 244 -14.49 -2.41 -10.40
C ALA A 244 -14.82 -3.89 -10.63
N GLU A 245 -15.62 -4.22 -11.65
CA GLU A 245 -15.94 -5.60 -12.02
C GLU A 245 -14.70 -6.40 -12.41
N GLN A 246 -13.77 -5.78 -13.16
CA GLN A 246 -12.50 -6.42 -13.52
C GLN A 246 -11.67 -6.73 -12.27
N VAL A 247 -11.52 -5.77 -11.35
CA VAL A 247 -10.80 -5.97 -10.09
C VAL A 247 -11.42 -7.08 -9.26
N VAL A 248 -12.75 -7.11 -9.16
CA VAL A 248 -13.51 -8.13 -8.42
C VAL A 248 -13.32 -9.52 -9.03
N ALA A 249 -13.31 -9.63 -10.36
CA ALA A 249 -13.20 -10.91 -11.07
C ALA A 249 -11.82 -11.57 -10.93
N GLU A 250 -10.74 -10.78 -10.84
CA GLU A 250 -9.37 -11.29 -10.77
C GLU A 250 -8.92 -11.67 -9.34
N ARG A 251 -9.61 -11.17 -8.31
CA ARG A 251 -9.13 -11.23 -6.93
C ARG A 251 -9.70 -12.39 -6.13
N ILE A 252 -8.82 -13.03 -5.36
CA ILE A 252 -9.18 -14.11 -4.45
C ILE A 252 -8.58 -13.79 -3.07
N PRO A 253 -9.40 -13.71 -2.00
CA PRO A 253 -10.87 -13.80 -2.01
C PRO A 253 -11.52 -12.59 -2.68
N VAL A 254 -12.78 -12.77 -3.09
CA VAL A 254 -13.56 -11.71 -3.72
C VAL A 254 -13.66 -10.51 -2.77
N PRO A 255 -13.29 -9.29 -3.20
CA PRO A 255 -13.40 -8.10 -2.37
C PRO A 255 -14.86 -7.70 -2.19
N LYS A 256 -15.14 -7.00 -1.09
CA LYS A 256 -16.46 -6.40 -0.89
C LYS A 256 -16.59 -5.15 -1.77
N LEU A 257 -17.47 -5.21 -2.76
CA LEU A 257 -17.84 -4.06 -3.58
C LEU A 257 -18.84 -3.17 -2.81
N ILE A 258 -18.53 -1.88 -2.74
CA ILE A 258 -19.34 -0.86 -2.05
C ILE A 258 -19.58 0.29 -3.02
N LYS A 259 -20.83 0.73 -3.12
CA LYS A 259 -21.22 1.93 -3.87
C LYS A 259 -21.80 2.92 -2.88
N CYS A 260 -21.28 4.14 -2.86
CA CYS A 260 -21.69 5.13 -1.89
C CYS A 260 -21.61 6.54 -2.45
N ASP A 261 -22.47 7.42 -1.92
CA ASP A 261 -22.46 8.83 -2.26
C ASP A 261 -21.70 9.60 -1.19
N GLN A 262 -21.17 10.77 -1.55
CA GLN A 262 -20.55 11.70 -0.61
C GLN A 262 -21.53 11.98 0.56
N HIS A 263 -21.01 11.96 1.78
CA HIS A 263 -21.77 12.10 3.04
C HIS A 263 -22.73 10.94 3.39
N SER A 264 -22.77 9.86 2.61
CA SER A 264 -23.51 8.64 2.99
C SER A 264 -22.73 7.79 4.02
N SER A 265 -23.44 6.93 4.76
CA SER A 265 -22.83 6.12 5.83
C SER A 265 -21.73 5.16 5.34
N GLN A 266 -21.83 4.67 4.10
CA GLN A 266 -20.85 3.76 3.51
C GLN A 266 -19.60 4.49 2.99
N ALA A 267 -19.63 5.82 2.84
CA ALA A 267 -18.45 6.61 2.45
C ALA A 267 -17.29 6.48 3.46
N ARG A 268 -17.59 6.12 4.72
CA ARG A 268 -16.58 5.86 5.76
C ARG A 268 -15.53 4.81 5.39
N PHE A 269 -15.86 3.85 4.51
CA PHE A 269 -14.89 2.85 4.04
C PHE A 269 -13.75 3.47 3.22
N LEU A 270 -14.03 4.58 2.53
CA LEU A 270 -13.01 5.41 1.87
C LEU A 270 -12.35 6.35 2.89
N LEU A 271 -13.15 7.15 3.60
CA LEU A 271 -12.64 8.23 4.47
C LEU A 271 -11.66 7.74 5.54
N ALA A 272 -11.91 6.57 6.13
CA ALA A 272 -11.05 6.01 7.17
C ALA A 272 -9.64 5.60 6.66
N LYS A 273 -9.42 5.59 5.34
CA LYS A 273 -8.15 5.21 4.71
C LYS A 273 -7.41 6.38 4.07
N LEU A 274 -8.04 7.55 3.97
CA LEU A 274 -7.42 8.74 3.39
C LEU A 274 -6.43 9.39 4.36
N ASN A 275 -5.43 10.05 3.78
CA ASN A 275 -4.57 10.97 4.51
C ASN A 275 -5.39 12.18 5.02
N PRO A 276 -5.42 12.46 6.33
CA PRO A 276 -6.14 13.60 6.90
C PRO A 276 -5.32 14.89 6.74
N SER A 277 -5.13 15.35 5.50
CA SER A 277 -4.42 16.62 5.22
C SER A 277 -5.26 17.87 5.53
N VAL A 278 -6.57 17.69 5.71
CA VAL A 278 -7.54 18.69 6.14
C VAL A 278 -8.35 18.09 7.30
N THR A 279 -8.27 18.72 8.46
CA THR A 279 -8.91 18.28 9.72
C THR A 279 -9.70 19.41 10.35
N GLN A 280 -10.40 19.12 11.46
CA GLN A 280 -11.17 20.10 12.25
C GLN A 280 -10.32 21.27 12.78
N HIS A 281 -8.99 21.14 12.77
CA HIS A 281 -8.05 22.18 13.23
C HIS A 281 -7.49 23.04 12.09
N SER A 282 -7.81 22.74 10.82
CA SER A 282 -7.32 23.48 9.67
C SER A 282 -7.98 24.87 9.58
N THR A 283 -7.19 25.92 9.36
CA THR A 283 -7.66 27.32 9.44
C THR A 283 -8.41 27.83 8.21
N HIS A 284 -8.51 27.06 7.13
CA HIS A 284 -9.29 27.39 5.94
C HIS A 284 -9.82 26.10 5.29
N THR A 285 -11.14 25.89 5.33
CA THR A 285 -11.79 24.64 4.86
C THR A 285 -12.89 24.89 3.84
N ASP A 286 -12.98 26.08 3.26
CA ASP A 286 -14.11 26.46 2.40
C ASP A 286 -14.31 25.47 1.24
N GLY A 287 -15.37 24.65 1.37
CA GLY A 287 -15.79 23.66 0.38
C GLY A 287 -15.02 22.34 0.36
N MET A 288 -14.02 22.14 1.23
CA MET A 288 -13.27 20.88 1.30
C MET A 288 -13.86 19.91 2.32
N ASP A 289 -13.80 18.62 2.01
CA ASP A 289 -14.13 17.59 2.99
C ASP A 289 -13.10 17.58 4.13
N ILE A 290 -13.61 17.34 5.35
CA ILE A 290 -12.83 17.35 6.58
C ILE A 290 -12.85 15.95 7.18
N ILE A 291 -11.69 15.40 7.53
CA ILE A 291 -11.59 14.17 8.32
C ILE A 291 -11.43 14.53 9.79
N PHE A 292 -12.38 14.09 10.61
CA PHE A 292 -12.32 14.23 12.05
C PHE A 292 -11.42 13.15 12.66
N THR A 293 -10.17 13.50 12.93
CA THR A 293 -9.16 12.61 13.54
C THR A 293 -8.06 13.41 14.23
N ASP A 294 -7.38 12.76 15.19
CA ASP A 294 -6.15 13.25 15.81
C ASP A 294 -4.89 12.64 15.16
N ASP A 295 -5.08 11.82 14.11
CA ASP A 295 -3.97 11.23 13.36
C ASP A 295 -3.13 12.28 12.64
N PHE A 296 -1.81 12.07 12.63
CA PHE A 296 -0.90 12.90 11.84
C PHE A 296 -1.12 12.71 10.34
N SER A 297 -1.09 13.81 9.59
CA SER A 297 -1.04 13.77 8.13
C SER A 297 0.30 13.21 7.63
N LEU A 298 0.34 12.74 6.39
CA LEU A 298 1.56 12.27 5.74
C LEU A 298 2.62 13.38 5.73
N GLN A 299 2.23 14.63 5.52
CA GLN A 299 3.15 15.75 5.51
C GLN A 299 3.86 15.90 6.87
N VAL A 300 3.09 15.97 7.97
CA VAL A 300 3.64 16.09 9.32
C VAL A 300 4.54 14.88 9.67
N PHE A 301 4.12 13.67 9.25
CA PHE A 301 4.93 12.47 9.42
C PHE A 301 6.29 12.56 8.70
N ILE A 302 6.31 13.05 7.46
CA ILE A 302 7.55 13.21 6.69
C ILE A 302 8.43 14.31 7.28
N GLU A 303 7.87 15.43 7.72
CA GLU A 303 8.62 16.51 8.38
C GLU A 303 9.30 16.03 9.67
N HIS A 304 8.60 15.22 10.48
CA HIS A 304 9.19 14.58 11.65
C HIS A 304 10.28 13.56 11.29
N LEU A 305 10.06 12.74 10.25
CA LEU A 305 11.05 11.79 9.78
C LEU A 305 12.33 12.51 9.33
N GLN A 306 12.20 13.60 8.55
CA GLN A 306 13.31 14.43 8.11
C GLN A 306 14.09 14.99 9.30
N THR A 307 13.38 15.53 10.28
CA THR A 307 13.99 16.10 11.48
C THR A 307 14.82 15.06 12.24
N LEU A 308 14.29 13.86 12.43
CA LEU A 308 14.98 12.78 13.13
C LEU A 308 16.10 12.15 12.30
N ALA A 309 15.95 12.14 10.97
CA ALA A 309 16.95 11.54 10.09
C ALA A 309 18.27 12.32 10.07
N VAL A 310 18.21 13.66 10.16
CA VAL A 310 19.39 14.54 10.06
C VAL A 310 20.14 14.76 11.38
N GLN A 311 19.60 14.27 12.50
CA GLN A 311 20.19 14.35 13.85
C GLN A 311 21.21 13.24 14.14
N GLY A 312 21.27 12.22 13.28
CA GLY A 312 22.12 11.04 13.42
C GLY A 312 23.54 11.21 12.93
#